data_AF-A0A450SKP4-F1
#
_entry.id   AF-A0A450SKP4-F1
#
_cell.length_a   1.000
_cell.length_b   1.000
_cell.length_c   1.000
_cell.angle_alpha   90.00
_cell.angle_beta   90.00
_cell.angle_gamma   90.00
#
_symmetry.space_group_name_H-M   'P 1'
#
loop_
_entity.id
_entity.type
_entity.pdbx_description
1 polymer ?
#
loop_
_entity_poly.entity_id
_entity_poly.type
_entity_poly.pdbx_seq_one_letter_code
_entity_poly.pdbx_strand_id
1 'polypeptide(L)'
;MATNLHADGVLLIYTGGTIGSVRGDPRDPISPLIPGGMEKVLESLPGFMARDKKIALGGKAIRLDAVALEKPIDSSNISAKDWQEMASIIKEHYEDYEGFVLLHGTDTMAYTSSALAFMLEHLTKPVIITGSQLPIGQTRSDAVQNVVTAIAFAAARSLGYPVVPEVCVLFHNELFRGCRLRKVSADGYRSFDSPNLLPLGNAGEHIRVRTELVRQAQTRSTRLSVAMDPDMDIMSLEIFPGIKPEVLRAIFDTPGLKGVVLKTFGTGNAPTTLEFLREIEYGVRGKGLLFVNVTQCVQGEVEQGLYEVSAGLLTAGVVSGLDMTPEAALTKMAMVLGKKLKGGRRDEADMMQLNLRGEQRASVYNVHFRPRDTEHDEPIGPITLRDEAGPLVLEQDGDVFQGHLQGNIPYKEKKLEQAFLRLLGIRSAESKRGRLEFKVYLDEPNATDNSPEEGHTYLGTINKKFTTDADNVILDITRSAEQLIDMGHDLELTLVPLGGNSIEIRDAHIALITRD
;
A
#
# COMPACT_ATOMS: atom_id res chain seq x y z
N MET A 1 -11.53 18.18 36.64
CA MET A 1 -11.05 17.46 35.44
C MET A 1 -9.58 17.17 35.65
N ALA A 2 -9.24 15.92 35.96
CA ALA A 2 -7.86 15.53 36.24
C ALA A 2 -7.03 15.66 34.95
N THR A 3 -6.00 16.50 35.00
CA THR A 3 -4.92 16.55 34.03
C THR A 3 -4.23 15.19 34.04
N ASN A 4 -4.45 14.36 33.02
CA ASN A 4 -3.72 13.11 32.85
C ASN A 4 -2.22 13.43 32.86
N LEU A 5 -1.50 12.77 33.77
CA LEU A 5 -0.05 12.77 33.85
C LEU A 5 0.50 12.48 32.45
N HIS A 6 1.30 13.40 31.92
CA HIS A 6 1.98 13.19 30.65
C HIS A 6 2.88 11.95 30.77
N ALA A 7 2.73 11.02 29.83
CA ALA A 7 3.69 9.96 29.63
C ALA A 7 5.02 10.61 29.22
N ASP A 8 5.98 10.69 30.13
CA ASP A 8 7.27 11.33 29.87
C ASP A 8 8.29 10.27 29.45
N GLY A 9 8.88 10.40 28.25
CA GLY A 9 10.00 9.57 27.81
C GLY A 9 9.78 8.69 26.58
N VAL A 10 10.90 8.11 26.13
CA VAL A 10 11.00 7.27 24.95
C VAL A 10 11.33 5.84 25.36
N LEU A 11 10.66 4.87 24.74
CA LEU A 11 11.01 3.45 24.88
C LEU A 11 11.93 3.04 23.73
N LEU A 12 13.11 2.54 24.06
CA LEU A 12 14.05 1.93 23.11
C LEU A 12 13.79 0.42 23.03
N ILE A 13 13.38 -0.08 21.87
CA ILE A 13 13.10 -1.50 21.61
C ILE A 13 14.25 -2.09 20.81
N TYR A 14 15.04 -2.97 21.43
CA TYR A 14 16.16 -3.65 20.79
C TYR A 14 15.73 -4.96 20.13
N THR A 15 15.63 -4.95 18.80
CA THR A 15 15.26 -6.15 18.02
C THR A 15 16.47 -6.96 17.56
N GLY A 16 17.68 -6.38 17.65
CA GLY A 16 18.90 -6.98 17.12
C GLY A 16 19.56 -6.08 16.07
N GLY A 17 20.11 -6.71 15.04
CA GLY A 17 20.86 -6.03 13.99
C GLY A 17 22.27 -5.59 14.38
N THR A 18 23.03 -5.19 13.35
CA THR A 18 24.45 -4.83 13.40
C THR A 18 24.81 -3.87 14.53
N ILE A 19 23.89 -2.97 14.89
CA ILE A 19 24.10 -1.93 15.90
C ILE A 19 24.57 -2.45 17.25
N GLY A 20 23.93 -3.52 17.74
CA GLY A 20 24.28 -4.16 19.00
C GLY A 20 25.18 -5.38 18.83
N SER A 21 25.59 -5.72 17.60
CA SER A 21 26.35 -6.94 17.34
C SER A 21 27.78 -6.86 17.90
N VAL A 22 28.29 -8.01 18.31
CA VAL A 22 29.66 -8.21 18.80
C VAL A 22 30.31 -9.37 18.06
N ARG A 23 31.64 -9.47 18.09
CA ARG A 23 32.34 -10.63 17.53
C ARG A 23 32.05 -11.86 18.37
N GLY A 24 31.76 -13.00 17.72
CA GLY A 24 31.51 -14.28 18.39
C GLY A 24 32.70 -14.75 19.24
N ASP A 25 33.91 -14.67 18.69
CA ASP A 25 35.16 -14.71 19.46
C ASP A 25 35.80 -13.30 19.47
N PRO A 26 35.85 -12.61 20.62
CA PRO A 26 36.47 -11.28 20.73
C PRO A 26 37.95 -11.22 20.32
N ARG A 27 38.66 -12.35 20.31
CA ARG A 27 40.08 -12.44 19.95
C ARG A 27 40.31 -12.70 18.48
N ASP A 28 39.27 -13.07 17.74
CA ASP A 28 39.35 -13.36 16.31
C ASP A 28 38.73 -12.21 15.49
N PRO A 29 39.55 -11.42 14.76
CA PRO A 29 39.10 -10.29 13.96
C PRO A 29 38.30 -10.68 12.69
N ILE A 30 38.19 -11.97 12.36
CA ILE A 30 37.32 -12.48 11.28
C ILE A 30 36.11 -13.25 11.83
N SER A 31 35.97 -13.38 13.16
CA SER A 31 34.84 -14.05 13.77
C SER A 31 33.52 -13.37 13.35
N PRO A 32 32.47 -14.16 13.01
CA PRO A 32 31.16 -13.64 12.67
C PRO A 32 30.63 -12.70 13.76
N LEU A 33 29.86 -11.71 13.32
CA LEU A 33 29.11 -10.87 14.24
C LEU A 33 27.88 -11.63 14.72
N ILE A 34 27.65 -11.61 16.03
CA ILE A 34 26.48 -12.16 16.69
C ILE A 34 25.74 -11.04 17.44
N PRO A 35 24.43 -11.15 17.67
CA PRO A 35 23.70 -10.17 18.47
C PRO A 35 24.29 -10.07 19.89
N GLY A 36 24.52 -8.85 20.35
CA GLY A 36 25.04 -8.55 21.70
C GLY A 36 23.94 -8.09 22.67
N GLY A 37 24.35 -7.74 23.89
CA GLY A 37 23.45 -7.19 24.91
C GLY A 37 23.08 -5.73 24.67
N MET A 38 21.84 -5.36 24.99
CA MET A 38 21.31 -4.00 24.88
C MET A 38 22.05 -3.01 25.79
N GLU A 39 22.61 -3.49 26.90
CA GLU A 39 23.36 -2.68 27.88
C GLU A 39 24.52 -1.95 27.21
N LYS A 40 25.25 -2.64 26.33
CA LYS A 40 26.38 -2.06 25.60
C LYS A 40 25.95 -0.93 24.68
N VAL A 41 24.76 -1.03 24.09
CA VAL A 41 24.20 0.05 23.25
C VAL A 41 23.94 1.26 24.13
N LEU A 42 23.24 1.09 25.24
CA LEU A 42 22.89 2.17 26.17
C LEU A 42 24.14 2.86 26.76
N GLU A 43 25.13 2.09 27.21
CA GLU A 43 26.39 2.61 27.76
C GLU A 43 27.20 3.42 26.73
N SER A 44 27.00 3.15 25.44
CA SER A 44 27.67 3.88 24.36
C SER A 44 26.95 5.18 23.98
N LEU A 45 25.76 5.46 24.53
CA LEU A 45 25.01 6.67 24.20
C LEU A 45 25.52 7.87 25.02
N PRO A 46 25.94 8.96 24.37
CA PRO A 46 26.41 10.15 25.07
C PRO A 46 25.26 10.79 25.85
N GLY A 47 25.55 11.19 27.09
CA GLY A 47 24.57 11.82 27.97
C GLY A 47 23.56 10.86 28.60
N PHE A 48 23.68 9.55 28.39
CA PHE A 48 22.85 8.56 29.08
C PHE A 48 23.29 8.40 30.55
N MET A 49 22.32 8.51 31.46
CA MET A 49 22.47 8.45 32.90
C MET A 49 21.76 7.20 33.41
N ALA A 50 22.48 6.07 33.47
CA ALA A 50 21.92 4.75 33.75
C ALA A 50 21.13 4.67 35.09
N ARG A 51 21.60 5.38 36.13
CA ARG A 51 20.94 5.39 37.45
C ARG A 51 19.55 6.04 37.40
N ASP A 52 19.41 7.09 36.61
CA ASP A 52 18.18 7.89 36.53
C ASP A 52 17.30 7.47 35.34
N LYS A 53 17.79 6.55 34.50
CA LYS A 53 17.18 6.14 33.22
C LYS A 53 16.81 7.34 32.35
N LYS A 54 17.75 8.27 32.20
CA LYS A 54 17.57 9.50 31.43
C LYS A 54 18.70 9.67 30.42
N ILE A 55 18.42 10.35 29.32
CA ILE A 55 19.42 10.80 28.36
C ILE A 55 19.34 12.32 28.22
N ALA A 56 20.48 13.00 28.34
CA ALA A 56 20.59 14.44 28.18
C ALA A 56 20.79 14.80 26.69
N LEU A 57 19.74 15.26 26.02
CA LEU A 57 19.75 15.67 24.61
C LEU A 57 19.21 17.09 24.45
N GLY A 58 19.95 17.94 23.73
CA GLY A 58 19.49 19.29 23.38
C GLY A 58 19.11 20.16 24.59
N GLY A 59 19.81 20.00 25.72
CA GLY A 59 19.53 20.71 26.97
C GLY A 59 18.33 20.20 27.76
N LYS A 60 17.73 19.07 27.37
CA LYS A 60 16.62 18.41 28.06
C LYS A 60 17.05 17.03 28.56
N ALA A 61 16.54 16.62 29.72
CA ALA A 61 16.69 15.26 30.21
C ALA A 61 15.43 14.46 29.83
N ILE A 62 15.58 13.49 28.94
CA ILE A 62 14.49 12.64 28.44
C ILE A 62 14.56 11.31 29.18
N ARG A 63 13.44 10.83 29.75
CA ARG A 63 13.38 9.46 30.29
C ARG A 63 13.57 8.48 29.14
N LEU A 64 14.50 7.54 29.30
CA LEU A 64 14.84 6.53 28.32
C LEU A 64 14.86 5.17 29.02
N ASP A 65 13.80 4.41 28.81
CA ASP A 65 13.76 2.98 29.16
C ASP A 65 14.09 2.15 27.91
N ALA A 66 14.46 0.90 28.13
CA ALA A 66 14.76 0.00 27.04
C ALA A 66 14.26 -1.41 27.34
N VAL A 67 13.79 -2.08 26.28
CA VAL A 67 13.37 -3.49 26.27
C VAL A 67 13.99 -4.16 25.06
N ALA A 68 14.29 -5.45 25.15
CA ALA A 68 14.80 -6.24 24.04
C ALA A 68 13.83 -7.38 23.72
N LEU A 69 13.85 -7.85 22.47
CA LEU A 69 13.24 -9.15 22.16
C LEU A 69 13.95 -10.25 22.95
N GLU A 70 13.24 -11.34 23.27
CA GLU A 70 13.81 -12.46 24.05
C GLU A 70 15.11 -12.97 23.41
N LYS A 71 15.14 -12.98 22.08
CA LYS A 71 16.32 -13.28 21.28
C LYS A 71 16.48 -12.19 20.23
N PRO A 72 17.46 -11.28 20.37
CA PRO A 72 17.77 -10.34 19.31
C PRO A 72 18.10 -11.09 18.01
N ILE A 73 17.50 -10.66 16.91
CA ILE A 73 17.53 -11.35 15.62
C ILE A 73 18.33 -10.57 14.59
N ASP A 74 18.94 -11.31 13.66
CA ASP A 74 19.46 -10.73 12.43
C ASP A 74 18.29 -10.39 11.50
N SER A 75 18.33 -9.21 10.87
CA SER A 75 17.23 -8.72 10.03
C SER A 75 16.90 -9.66 8.87
N SER A 76 17.88 -10.42 8.36
CA SER A 76 17.67 -11.40 7.30
C SER A 76 16.77 -12.58 7.71
N ASN A 77 16.60 -12.82 9.02
CA ASN A 77 15.77 -13.89 9.57
C ASN A 77 14.40 -13.39 10.07
N ILE A 78 14.07 -12.11 9.86
CA ILE A 78 12.80 -11.54 10.29
C ILE A 78 11.64 -12.13 9.50
N SER A 79 10.58 -12.44 10.23
CA SER A 79 9.31 -12.98 9.76
C SER A 79 8.13 -12.13 10.26
N ALA A 80 6.93 -12.49 9.81
CA ALA A 80 5.70 -11.89 10.30
C ALA A 80 5.51 -12.01 11.83
N LYS A 81 6.02 -13.07 12.45
CA LYS A 81 5.95 -13.26 13.90
C LYS A 81 6.76 -12.22 14.66
N ASP A 82 7.90 -11.84 14.12
CA ASP A 82 8.75 -10.83 14.73
C ASP A 82 8.10 -9.44 14.61
N TRP A 83 7.41 -9.15 13.50
CA TRP A 83 6.60 -7.94 13.38
C TRP A 83 5.44 -7.90 14.39
N GLN A 84 4.75 -9.03 14.58
CA GLN A 84 3.71 -9.18 15.62
C GLN A 84 4.26 -8.92 17.02
N GLU A 85 5.44 -9.45 17.35
CA GLU A 85 6.10 -9.21 18.64
C GLU A 85 6.46 -7.74 18.83
N MET A 86 7.10 -7.11 17.84
CA MET A 86 7.43 -5.67 17.86
C MET A 86 6.18 -4.81 18.05
N ALA A 87 5.11 -5.09 17.31
CA ALA A 87 3.86 -4.34 17.42
C ALA A 87 3.16 -4.57 18.77
N SER A 88 3.29 -5.77 19.35
CA SER A 88 2.74 -6.09 20.68
C SER A 88 3.47 -5.31 21.78
N ILE A 89 4.79 -5.22 21.72
CA ILE A 89 5.59 -4.42 22.67
C ILE A 89 5.18 -2.95 22.61
N ILE A 90 5.05 -2.39 21.39
CA ILE A 90 4.59 -1.00 21.21
C ILE A 90 3.19 -0.81 21.81
N LYS A 91 2.28 -1.77 21.59
CA LYS A 91 0.91 -1.72 22.12
C LYS A 91 0.86 -1.80 23.64
N GLU A 92 1.61 -2.71 24.24
CA GLU A 92 1.68 -2.92 25.68
C GLU A 92 2.15 -1.65 26.39
N HIS A 93 3.18 -1.02 25.85
CA HIS A 93 3.78 0.20 26.41
C HIS A 93 3.21 1.49 25.83
N TYR A 94 2.12 1.42 25.05
CA TYR A 94 1.67 2.57 24.26
C TYR A 94 1.31 3.76 25.13
N GLU A 95 0.68 3.54 26.30
CA GLU A 95 0.25 4.62 27.20
C GLU A 95 1.38 5.14 28.11
N ASP A 96 2.44 4.36 28.34
CA ASP A 96 3.52 4.68 29.29
C ASP A 96 4.59 5.60 28.71
N TYR A 97 4.68 5.67 27.39
CA TYR A 97 5.70 6.43 26.66
C TYR A 97 5.06 7.36 25.63
N GLU A 98 5.79 8.41 25.27
CA GLU A 98 5.35 9.40 24.29
C GLU A 98 5.94 9.15 22.89
N GLY A 99 6.89 8.22 22.77
CA GLY A 99 7.47 7.79 21.51
C GLY A 99 8.30 6.52 21.66
N PHE A 100 8.55 5.86 20.52
CA PHE A 100 9.25 4.58 20.45
C PHE A 100 10.41 4.68 19.48
N VAL A 101 11.54 4.07 19.83
CA VAL A 101 12.67 3.88 18.91
C VAL A 101 12.95 2.40 18.79
N LEU A 102 12.88 1.84 17.58
CA LEU A 102 13.20 0.43 17.31
C LEU A 102 14.60 0.35 16.72
N LEU A 103 15.50 -0.36 17.41
CA LEU A 103 16.81 -0.70 16.89
C LEU A 103 16.71 -1.99 16.09
N HIS A 104 17.08 -1.93 14.82
CA HIS A 104 16.81 -2.96 13.83
C HIS A 104 17.99 -3.13 12.85
N GLY A 105 18.16 -4.34 12.32
CA GLY A 105 19.15 -4.60 11.26
C GLY A 105 18.75 -3.96 9.93
N THR A 106 19.72 -3.61 9.09
CA THR A 106 19.44 -2.77 7.91
C THR A 106 18.82 -3.53 6.74
N ASP A 107 19.02 -4.84 6.61
CA ASP A 107 18.64 -5.60 5.40
C ASP A 107 17.14 -5.64 5.15
N THR A 108 16.33 -5.81 6.20
CA THR A 108 14.86 -5.88 6.07
C THR A 108 14.15 -4.70 6.74
N MET A 109 14.90 -3.65 7.11
CA MET A 109 14.35 -2.47 7.79
C MET A 109 13.20 -1.82 7.01
N ALA A 110 13.31 -1.73 5.69
CA ALA A 110 12.26 -1.19 4.82
C ALA A 110 10.97 -2.03 4.81
N TYR A 111 11.09 -3.35 4.98
CA TYR A 111 9.93 -4.25 5.11
C TYR A 111 9.28 -4.07 6.48
N THR A 112 10.07 -4.13 7.56
CA THR A 112 9.55 -3.94 8.92
C THR A 112 8.91 -2.57 9.11
N SER A 113 9.52 -1.49 8.60
CA SER A 113 8.93 -0.15 8.67
C SER A 113 7.61 -0.04 7.91
N SER A 114 7.49 -0.73 6.78
CA SER A 114 6.26 -0.79 6.01
C SER A 114 5.19 -1.62 6.73
N ALA A 115 5.53 -2.82 7.21
CA ALA A 115 4.63 -3.69 7.96
C ALA A 115 4.07 -2.99 9.21
N LEU A 116 4.93 -2.41 10.05
CA LEU A 116 4.49 -1.69 11.25
C LEU A 116 3.63 -0.47 10.92
N ALA A 117 3.89 0.23 9.80
CA ALA A 117 3.02 1.32 9.37
C ALA A 117 1.58 0.86 9.14
N PHE A 118 1.39 -0.32 8.51
CA PHE A 118 0.06 -0.90 8.31
C PHE A 118 -0.53 -1.50 9.59
N MET A 119 0.28 -2.17 10.41
CA MET A 119 -0.16 -2.85 11.64
C MET A 119 -0.63 -1.87 12.72
N LEU A 120 0.07 -0.75 12.92
CA LEU A 120 -0.22 0.24 13.96
C LEU A 120 -1.30 1.23 13.50
N GLU A 121 -2.55 0.79 13.51
CA GLU A 121 -3.70 1.62 13.11
C GLU A 121 -4.01 2.68 14.18
N HIS A 122 -4.39 3.89 13.73
CA HIS A 122 -4.66 5.04 14.60
C HIS A 122 -3.44 5.46 15.45
N LEU A 123 -2.23 5.28 14.92
CA LEU A 123 -1.01 5.75 15.56
C LEU A 123 -1.04 7.28 15.75
N THR A 124 -0.70 7.71 16.97
CA THR A 124 -0.65 9.11 17.41
C THR A 124 0.71 9.49 17.99
N LYS A 125 1.61 8.53 18.18
CA LYS A 125 2.95 8.67 18.74
C LYS A 125 4.01 8.22 17.74
N PRO A 126 5.19 8.84 17.66
CA PRO A 126 6.25 8.46 16.74
C PRO A 126 6.77 7.06 17.06
N VAL A 127 6.97 6.27 16.01
CA VAL A 127 7.71 5.01 16.04
C VAL A 127 8.87 5.14 15.07
N ILE A 128 10.07 5.40 15.58
CA ILE A 128 11.25 5.66 14.77
C ILE A 128 12.13 4.41 14.73
N ILE A 129 12.22 3.78 13.57
CA ILE A 129 13.14 2.65 13.35
C ILE A 129 14.49 3.19 12.93
N THR A 130 15.56 2.63 13.50
CA THR A 130 16.93 2.96 13.11
C THR A 130 17.86 1.78 13.29
N GLY A 131 19.10 1.92 12.84
CA GLY A 131 20.14 0.90 12.93
C GLY A 131 21.49 1.49 12.60
N SER A 132 22.43 0.66 12.15
CA SER A 132 23.74 1.11 11.71
C SER A 132 24.36 0.13 10.72
N GLN A 133 25.30 0.62 9.91
CA GLN A 133 26.13 -0.23 9.07
C GLN A 133 27.29 -0.88 9.83
N LEU A 134 27.77 -0.22 10.89
CA LEU A 134 28.80 -0.78 11.77
C LEU A 134 28.31 -0.88 13.22
N PRO A 135 28.72 -1.91 13.97
CA PRO A 135 28.40 -2.03 15.38
C PRO A 135 28.81 -0.81 16.20
N ILE A 136 28.04 -0.47 17.23
CA ILE A 136 28.21 0.77 18.01
C ILE A 136 29.58 0.92 18.66
N GLY A 137 30.26 -0.19 18.97
CA GLY A 137 31.61 -0.19 19.54
C GLY A 137 32.75 0.03 18.53
N GLN A 138 32.47 0.20 17.23
CA GLN A 138 33.50 0.42 16.22
C GLN A 138 33.80 1.91 16.02
N THR A 139 35.07 2.25 15.79
CA THR A 139 35.56 3.64 15.69
C THR A 139 34.83 4.49 14.64
N ARG A 140 34.45 3.88 13.52
CA ARG A 140 33.76 4.58 12.42
C ARG A 140 32.25 4.32 12.41
N SER A 141 31.67 3.90 13.54
CA SER A 141 30.26 3.56 13.59
C SER A 141 29.34 4.77 13.40
N ASP A 142 28.31 4.58 12.59
CA ASP A 142 27.18 5.48 12.39
C ASP A 142 26.08 5.32 13.48
N ALA A 143 26.21 4.31 14.35
CA ALA A 143 25.20 3.93 15.34
C ALA A 143 24.83 5.04 16.33
N VAL A 144 25.82 5.66 16.98
CA VAL A 144 25.57 6.64 18.04
C VAL A 144 24.75 7.81 17.50
N GLN A 145 25.14 8.34 16.34
CA GLN A 145 24.46 9.47 15.71
C GLN A 145 23.02 9.10 15.33
N ASN A 146 22.83 7.93 14.72
CA ASN A 146 21.51 7.42 14.32
C ASN A 146 20.59 7.27 15.54
N VAL A 147 21.03 6.62 16.63
CA VAL A 147 20.19 6.38 17.81
C VAL A 147 19.84 7.67 18.54
N VAL A 148 20.83 8.53 18.81
CA VAL A 148 20.60 9.80 19.51
C VAL A 148 19.62 10.68 18.75
N THR A 149 19.79 10.75 17.43
CA THR A 149 18.91 11.54 16.58
C THR A 149 17.50 10.91 16.50
N ALA A 150 17.38 9.58 16.52
CA ALA A 150 16.08 8.90 16.52
C ALA A 150 15.31 9.19 17.81
N ILE A 151 15.99 9.16 18.96
CA ILE A 151 15.42 9.54 20.25
C ILE A 151 14.96 11.00 20.22
N ALA A 152 15.76 11.90 19.64
CA ALA A 152 15.39 13.32 19.51
C ALA A 152 14.11 13.52 18.69
N PHE A 153 13.93 12.80 17.57
CA PHE A 153 12.68 12.83 16.80
C PHE A 153 11.51 12.20 17.57
N ALA A 154 11.71 11.08 18.27
CA ALA A 154 10.67 10.41 19.06
C ALA A 154 10.15 11.31 20.20
N ALA A 155 11.04 12.08 20.84
CA ALA A 155 10.71 13.03 21.89
C ALA A 155 10.30 14.43 21.38
N ALA A 156 10.33 14.69 20.06
CA ALA A 156 10.05 16.00 19.52
C ALA A 156 8.57 16.38 19.69
N ARG A 157 8.32 17.53 20.33
CA ARG A 157 6.97 18.09 20.56
C ARG A 157 6.85 19.49 20.00
N SER A 158 5.69 19.79 19.45
CA SER A 158 5.25 21.15 19.09
C SER A 158 3.88 21.39 19.68
N LEU A 159 3.71 22.50 20.42
CA LEU A 159 2.47 22.85 21.12
C LEU A 159 1.89 21.73 22.00
N GLY A 160 2.75 20.89 22.57
CA GLY A 160 2.35 19.74 23.41
C GLY A 160 1.99 18.45 22.65
N TYR A 161 2.06 18.44 21.32
CA TYR A 161 1.76 17.27 20.50
C TYR A 161 3.01 16.68 19.84
N PRO A 162 3.05 15.36 19.58
CA PRO A 162 4.10 14.75 18.79
C PRO A 162 4.20 15.35 17.39
N VAL A 163 5.42 15.64 16.95
CA VAL A 163 5.67 16.29 15.64
C VAL A 163 5.45 15.33 14.47
N VAL A 164 5.73 14.04 14.65
CA VAL A 164 5.65 13.03 13.58
C VAL A 164 4.93 11.76 14.09
N PRO A 165 3.59 11.71 14.07
CA PRO A 165 2.81 10.57 14.55
C PRO A 165 2.76 9.43 13.51
N GLU A 166 3.92 8.97 13.06
CA GLU A 166 4.05 7.95 12.01
C GLU A 166 5.11 6.89 12.37
N VAL A 167 5.08 5.77 11.65
CA VAL A 167 6.24 4.87 11.57
C VAL A 167 7.24 5.48 10.59
N CYS A 168 8.41 5.82 11.10
CA CYS A 168 9.47 6.45 10.32
C CYS A 168 10.76 5.64 10.41
N VAL A 169 11.65 5.89 9.46
CA VAL A 169 13.03 5.42 9.55
C VAL A 169 13.96 6.61 9.61
N LEU A 170 14.87 6.60 10.59
CA LEU A 170 15.95 7.56 10.65
C LEU A 170 17.25 6.89 10.26
N PHE A 171 17.90 7.41 9.21
CA PHE A 171 19.22 6.97 8.81
C PHE A 171 19.99 8.10 8.15
N HIS A 172 21.29 8.21 8.44
CA HIS A 172 22.16 9.23 7.83
C HIS A 172 21.59 10.66 7.91
N ASN A 173 21.11 11.04 9.10
CA ASN A 173 20.51 12.36 9.38
C ASN A 173 19.20 12.68 8.63
N GLU A 174 18.65 11.76 7.84
CA GLU A 174 17.39 11.94 7.13
C GLU A 174 16.30 11.09 7.80
N LEU A 175 15.13 11.71 8.03
CA LEU A 175 13.93 11.04 8.55
C LEU A 175 12.99 10.74 7.38
N PHE A 176 12.71 9.47 7.16
CA PHE A 176 11.88 8.98 6.06
C PHE A 176 10.55 8.42 6.57
N ARG A 177 9.49 8.51 5.75
CA ARG A 177 8.26 7.74 5.99
C ARG A 177 8.58 6.25 5.82
N GLY A 178 8.21 5.44 6.80
CA GLY A 178 8.61 4.02 6.86
C GLY A 178 8.18 3.21 5.65
N CYS A 179 6.95 3.41 5.17
CA CYS A 179 6.39 2.71 4.00
C CYS A 179 6.79 3.33 2.64
N ARG A 180 7.82 4.17 2.59
CA ARG A 180 8.39 4.75 1.36
C ARG A 180 9.87 4.42 1.16
N LEU A 181 10.45 3.70 2.11
CA LEU A 181 11.88 3.45 2.17
C LEU A 181 12.31 2.32 1.23
N ARG A 182 13.50 2.44 0.66
CA ARG A 182 14.24 1.34 0.02
C ARG A 182 15.69 1.34 0.49
N LYS A 183 16.28 0.15 0.67
CA LYS A 183 17.74 0.03 0.85
C LYS A 183 18.40 0.10 -0.52
N VAL A 184 19.13 1.18 -0.79
CA VAL A 184 19.74 1.49 -2.09
C VAL A 184 21.25 1.28 -2.13
N SER A 185 21.90 1.13 -0.96
CA SER A 185 23.32 0.79 -0.86
C SER A 185 23.55 -0.28 0.20
N ALA A 186 24.41 -1.25 -0.13
CA ALA A 186 24.75 -2.36 0.75
C ALA A 186 25.86 -2.01 1.76
N ASP A 187 26.69 -1.02 1.46
CA ASP A 187 27.94 -0.71 2.17
C ASP A 187 28.09 0.77 2.59
N GLY A 188 27.46 1.70 1.89
CA GLY A 188 27.52 3.13 2.18
C GLY A 188 26.63 3.53 3.35
N TYR A 189 27.05 4.51 4.15
CA TYR A 189 26.25 5.03 5.27
C TYR A 189 24.93 5.68 4.85
N ARG A 190 24.84 6.21 3.62
CA ARG A 190 23.57 6.60 3.01
C ARG A 190 22.91 5.38 2.36
N SER A 191 22.53 4.42 3.21
CA SER A 191 22.08 3.08 2.78
C SER A 191 20.65 3.06 2.29
N PHE A 192 19.85 4.04 2.68
CA PHE A 192 18.43 4.13 2.37
C PHE A 192 18.10 5.39 1.60
N ASP A 193 17.03 5.30 0.81
CA ASP A 193 16.42 6.42 0.12
C ASP A 193 14.89 6.26 0.12
N SER A 194 14.18 7.34 -0.20
CA SER A 194 12.73 7.38 -0.39
C SER A 194 12.44 7.94 -1.79
N PRO A 195 12.52 7.10 -2.84
CA PRO A 195 12.57 7.59 -4.22
C PRO A 195 11.32 8.38 -4.65
N ASN A 196 10.17 8.04 -4.06
CA ASN A 196 8.87 8.59 -4.42
C ASN A 196 8.29 9.54 -3.36
N LEU A 197 9.03 9.91 -2.31
CA LEU A 197 8.60 10.92 -1.34
C LEU A 197 9.82 11.59 -0.71
N LEU A 198 9.84 12.92 -0.62
CA LEU A 198 10.93 13.62 0.07
C LEU A 198 11.04 13.18 1.55
N PRO A 199 12.23 13.18 2.15
CA PRO A 199 12.39 12.94 3.59
C PRO A 199 11.48 13.88 4.40
N LEU A 200 10.79 13.33 5.41
CA LEU A 200 9.94 14.06 6.35
C LEU A 200 10.75 15.03 7.22
N GLY A 201 12.04 14.78 7.41
CA GLY A 201 12.89 15.65 8.22
C GLY A 201 14.37 15.44 7.97
N ASN A 202 15.17 16.40 8.42
CA ASN A 202 16.63 16.41 8.32
C ASN A 202 17.24 16.86 9.65
N ALA A 203 18.30 16.21 10.08
CA ALA A 203 19.06 16.53 11.29
C ALA A 203 20.43 17.11 10.91
N GLY A 204 20.51 18.44 10.79
CA GLY A 204 21.77 19.16 10.61
C GLY A 204 22.19 19.85 11.91
N GLU A 205 22.75 21.07 11.81
CA GLU A 205 22.91 21.98 12.95
C GLU A 205 21.61 22.16 13.74
N HIS A 206 20.48 22.13 13.00
CA HIS A 206 19.14 22.08 13.57
C HIS A 206 18.38 20.89 12.99
N ILE A 207 17.52 20.30 13.82
CA ILE A 207 16.52 19.33 13.38
C ILE A 207 15.37 20.10 12.73
N ARG A 208 15.03 19.74 11.49
CA ARG A 208 13.94 20.35 10.72
C ARG A 208 12.99 19.26 10.25
N VAL A 209 11.69 19.46 10.48
CA VAL A 209 10.62 18.59 9.98
C VAL A 209 9.82 19.35 8.93
N ARG A 210 9.52 18.68 7.82
CA ARG A 210 8.61 19.12 6.76
C ARG A 210 7.18 18.73 7.15
N THR A 211 6.58 19.52 8.03
CA THR A 211 5.25 19.23 8.59
C THR A 211 4.16 19.12 7.53
N GLU A 212 4.34 19.73 6.37
CA GLU A 212 3.46 19.61 5.20
C GLU A 212 3.42 18.20 4.60
N LEU A 213 4.45 17.39 4.82
CA LEU A 213 4.49 16.00 4.36
C LEU A 213 4.02 15.01 5.43
N VAL A 214 4.01 15.44 6.70
CA VAL A 214 3.66 14.59 7.84
C VAL A 214 2.15 14.37 7.88
N ARG A 215 1.73 13.11 8.05
CA ARG A 215 0.32 12.76 8.23
C ARG A 215 -0.16 13.28 9.56
N GLN A 216 -1.31 13.95 9.53
CA GLN A 216 -1.95 14.37 10.76
C GLN A 216 -2.56 13.16 11.46
N ALA A 217 -2.36 13.08 12.78
CA ALA A 217 -3.06 12.13 13.62
C ALA A 217 -4.58 12.33 13.44
N GLN A 218 -5.32 11.24 13.25
CA GLN A 218 -6.78 11.33 13.16
C GLN A 218 -7.32 11.89 14.49
N THR A 219 -7.94 13.07 14.44
CA THR A 219 -8.40 13.83 15.62
C THR A 219 -9.55 13.18 16.38
N ARG A 220 -10.13 12.09 15.85
CA ARG A 220 -11.13 11.29 16.57
C ARG A 220 -10.41 10.34 17.52
N SER A 221 -10.55 10.61 18.82
CA SER A 221 -10.16 9.80 19.98
C SER A 221 -10.30 8.29 19.73
N THR A 222 -9.30 7.70 19.09
CA THR A 222 -9.20 6.28 18.82
C THR A 222 -7.93 5.82 19.50
N ARG A 223 -8.05 4.77 20.32
CA ARG A 223 -6.89 4.11 20.90
C ARG A 223 -6.12 3.41 19.77
N LEU A 224 -4.80 3.23 19.96
CA LEU A 224 -4.00 2.41 19.07
C LEU A 224 -4.68 1.05 18.88
N SER A 225 -4.93 0.69 17.62
CA SER A 225 -5.33 -0.66 17.23
C SER A 225 -4.16 -1.32 16.52
N VAL A 226 -3.97 -2.62 16.77
CA VAL A 226 -2.88 -3.36 16.15
C VAL A 226 -3.47 -4.53 15.37
N ALA A 227 -3.26 -4.50 14.05
CA ALA A 227 -3.60 -5.61 13.17
C ALA A 227 -2.49 -6.68 13.28
N MET A 228 -2.89 -7.87 13.72
CA MET A 228 -1.96 -8.91 14.17
C MET A 228 -1.91 -10.12 13.24
N ASP A 229 -2.63 -10.15 12.12
CA ASP A 229 -2.78 -11.37 11.31
C ASP A 229 -2.29 -11.20 9.87
N PRO A 230 -1.03 -10.77 9.60
CA PRO A 230 -0.51 -10.73 8.23
C PRO A 230 -0.52 -12.11 7.58
N ASP A 231 -1.07 -12.19 6.37
CA ASP A 231 -1.08 -13.41 5.57
C ASP A 231 0.15 -13.44 4.65
N MET A 232 1.12 -14.29 5.02
CA MET A 232 2.39 -14.41 4.29
C MET A 232 2.34 -15.38 3.11
N ASP A 233 1.18 -15.89 2.73
CA ASP A 233 1.01 -16.71 1.52
C ASP A 233 1.05 -15.83 0.26
N ILE A 234 2.14 -15.09 0.08
CA ILE A 234 2.34 -14.08 -0.96
C ILE A 234 3.72 -14.23 -1.59
N MET A 235 3.89 -13.64 -2.78
CA MET A 235 5.15 -13.65 -3.50
C MET A 235 5.48 -12.29 -4.12
N SER A 236 6.76 -11.93 -4.15
CA SER A 236 7.29 -10.89 -5.03
C SER A 236 7.90 -11.53 -6.27
N LEU A 237 7.35 -11.22 -7.44
CA LEU A 237 7.77 -11.79 -8.72
C LEU A 237 8.35 -10.68 -9.62
N GLU A 238 9.63 -10.77 -9.95
CA GLU A 238 10.26 -9.86 -10.92
C GLU A 238 10.19 -10.44 -12.33
N ILE A 239 9.59 -9.69 -13.26
CA ILE A 239 9.59 -10.03 -14.68
C ILE A 239 10.95 -9.70 -15.31
N PHE A 240 11.44 -10.52 -16.22
CA PHE A 240 12.66 -10.23 -16.97
C PHE A 240 12.50 -10.65 -18.44
N PRO A 241 13.26 -10.07 -19.39
CA PRO A 241 13.19 -10.45 -20.79
C PRO A 241 13.44 -11.95 -20.97
N GLY A 242 12.47 -12.66 -21.55
CA GLY A 242 12.56 -14.10 -21.77
C GLY A 242 12.06 -14.98 -20.61
N ILE A 243 11.36 -14.41 -19.62
CA ILE A 243 10.63 -15.21 -18.62
C ILE A 243 9.67 -16.19 -19.33
N LYS A 244 9.70 -17.45 -18.92
CA LYS A 244 8.95 -18.53 -19.57
C LYS A 244 7.57 -18.71 -18.93
N PRO A 245 6.48 -18.79 -19.70
CA PRO A 245 5.13 -19.01 -19.17
C PRO A 245 5.01 -20.25 -18.28
N GLU A 246 5.72 -21.34 -18.57
CA GLU A 246 5.65 -22.57 -17.77
C GLU A 246 6.19 -22.39 -16.35
N VAL A 247 7.14 -21.47 -16.16
CA VAL A 247 7.66 -21.11 -14.84
C VAL A 247 6.61 -20.34 -14.05
N LEU A 248 5.87 -19.44 -14.71
CA LEU A 248 4.76 -18.71 -14.08
C LEU A 248 3.67 -19.68 -13.62
N ARG A 249 3.30 -20.64 -14.48
CA ARG A 249 2.33 -21.69 -14.16
C ARG A 249 2.72 -22.45 -12.90
N ALA A 250 3.97 -22.93 -12.83
CA ALA A 250 4.48 -23.65 -11.68
C ALA A 250 4.46 -22.81 -10.39
N ILE A 251 4.81 -21.52 -10.50
CA ILE A 251 4.74 -20.57 -9.37
C ILE A 251 3.29 -20.41 -8.89
N PHE A 252 2.35 -20.14 -9.80
CA PHE A 252 0.95 -19.90 -9.45
C PHE A 252 0.23 -21.17 -8.96
N ASP A 253 0.77 -22.34 -9.28
CA ASP A 253 0.31 -23.63 -8.74
C ASP A 253 0.82 -23.94 -7.33
N THR A 254 1.67 -23.08 -6.73
CA THR A 254 2.14 -23.24 -5.35
C THR A 254 0.97 -23.32 -4.38
N PRO A 255 0.82 -24.42 -3.62
CA PRO A 255 -0.28 -24.59 -2.68
C PRO A 255 -0.32 -23.47 -1.64
N GLY A 256 -1.50 -22.90 -1.41
CA GLY A 256 -1.73 -21.87 -0.40
C GLY A 256 -1.44 -20.44 -0.87
N LEU A 257 -0.71 -20.23 -1.98
CA LEU A 257 -0.42 -18.89 -2.51
C LEU A 257 -1.73 -18.11 -2.71
N LYS A 258 -1.75 -16.86 -2.25
CA LYS A 258 -2.90 -15.94 -2.30
C LYS A 258 -2.61 -14.64 -3.04
N GLY A 259 -1.37 -14.20 -3.14
CA GLY A 259 -1.06 -12.91 -3.73
C GLY A 259 0.30 -12.82 -4.39
N VAL A 260 0.40 -12.00 -5.43
CA VAL A 260 1.62 -11.76 -6.21
C VAL A 260 1.82 -10.26 -6.40
N VAL A 261 2.90 -9.72 -5.82
CA VAL A 261 3.43 -8.41 -6.19
C VAL A 261 4.30 -8.60 -7.44
N LEU A 262 3.77 -8.19 -8.58
CA LEU A 262 4.41 -8.30 -9.88
C LEU A 262 5.26 -7.06 -10.15
N LYS A 263 6.59 -7.21 -10.16
CA LYS A 263 7.51 -6.13 -10.52
C LYS A 263 7.72 -6.14 -12.03
N THR A 264 7.23 -5.11 -12.73
CA THR A 264 7.25 -4.98 -14.19
C THR A 264 8.17 -3.83 -14.66
N PHE A 265 8.34 -3.68 -15.98
CA PHE A 265 9.26 -2.70 -16.55
C PHE A 265 8.67 -1.30 -16.62
N GLY A 266 9.49 -0.28 -16.41
CA GLY A 266 9.12 1.13 -16.65
C GLY A 266 7.83 1.52 -15.92
N THR A 267 6.85 2.02 -16.65
CA THR A 267 5.56 2.47 -16.11
C THR A 267 4.53 1.34 -15.91
N GLY A 268 4.96 0.09 -15.78
CA GLY A 268 4.04 -1.04 -15.52
C GLY A 268 3.94 -2.08 -16.64
N ASN A 269 4.91 -2.13 -17.54
CA ASN A 269 4.85 -2.91 -18.78
C ASN A 269 5.36 -4.35 -18.60
N ALA A 270 4.65 -5.30 -19.17
CA ALA A 270 5.03 -6.72 -19.19
C ALA A 270 4.92 -7.29 -20.62
N PRO A 271 5.42 -8.51 -20.88
CA PRO A 271 5.23 -9.17 -22.17
C PRO A 271 3.74 -9.22 -22.57
N THR A 272 3.45 -8.92 -23.84
CA THR A 272 2.09 -8.93 -24.41
C THR A 272 1.76 -10.22 -25.15
N THR A 273 2.65 -11.22 -25.09
CA THR A 273 2.42 -12.50 -25.76
C THR A 273 1.20 -13.18 -25.14
N LEU A 274 0.41 -13.84 -25.98
CA LEU A 274 -0.81 -14.51 -25.53
C LEU A 274 -0.52 -15.59 -24.48
N GLU A 275 0.60 -16.30 -24.60
CA GLU A 275 1.03 -17.31 -23.63
C GLU A 275 1.31 -16.70 -22.25
N PHE A 276 2.02 -15.57 -22.20
CA PHE A 276 2.27 -14.87 -20.93
C PHE A 276 0.97 -14.36 -20.30
N LEU A 277 0.15 -13.65 -21.07
CA LEU A 277 -1.10 -13.09 -20.57
C LEU A 277 -2.08 -14.17 -20.10
N ARG A 278 -2.09 -15.35 -20.75
CA ARG A 278 -2.88 -16.51 -20.30
C ARG A 278 -2.45 -17.02 -18.94
N GLU A 279 -1.15 -17.03 -18.63
CA GLU A 279 -0.68 -17.45 -17.32
C GLU A 279 -1.02 -16.42 -16.24
N ILE A 280 -0.96 -15.13 -16.55
CA ILE A 280 -1.43 -14.08 -15.63
C ILE A 280 -2.93 -14.22 -15.39
N GLU A 281 -3.74 -14.39 -16.44
CA GLU A 281 -5.19 -14.60 -16.32
C GLU A 281 -5.50 -15.89 -15.54
N TYR A 282 -4.73 -16.96 -15.75
CA TYR A 282 -4.82 -18.19 -14.96
C TYR A 282 -4.52 -17.94 -13.48
N GLY A 283 -3.46 -17.20 -13.17
CA GLY A 283 -3.14 -16.84 -11.78
C GLY A 283 -4.26 -16.05 -11.12
N VAL A 284 -4.75 -14.99 -11.77
CA VAL A 284 -5.82 -14.15 -11.20
C VAL A 284 -7.14 -14.91 -11.09
N ARG A 285 -7.58 -15.58 -12.15
CA ARG A 285 -8.95 -16.15 -12.24
C ARG A 285 -9.00 -17.64 -11.95
N GLY A 286 -8.08 -18.40 -12.52
CA GLY A 286 -8.01 -19.86 -12.32
C GLY A 286 -7.58 -20.23 -10.90
N LYS A 287 -6.73 -19.41 -10.27
CA LYS A 287 -6.23 -19.64 -8.91
C LYS A 287 -6.76 -18.64 -7.89
N GLY A 288 -7.43 -17.57 -8.33
CA GLY A 288 -7.98 -16.56 -7.43
C GLY A 288 -6.88 -15.78 -6.70
N LEU A 289 -5.71 -15.55 -7.32
CA LEU A 289 -4.61 -14.80 -6.73
C LEU A 289 -4.83 -13.30 -6.88
N LEU A 290 -4.52 -12.53 -5.84
CA LEU A 290 -4.47 -11.08 -5.92
C LEU A 290 -3.15 -10.64 -6.60
N PHE A 291 -3.23 -9.96 -7.75
CA PHE A 291 -2.05 -9.43 -8.43
C PHE A 291 -1.97 -7.91 -8.30
N VAL A 292 -0.83 -7.41 -7.82
CA VAL A 292 -0.53 -5.98 -7.72
C VAL A 292 0.72 -5.68 -8.55
N ASN A 293 0.59 -4.79 -9.53
CA ASN A 293 1.68 -4.39 -10.41
C ASN A 293 2.45 -3.21 -9.82
N VAL A 294 3.76 -3.38 -9.60
CA VAL A 294 4.68 -2.32 -9.21
C VAL A 294 5.82 -2.23 -10.23
N THR A 295 6.50 -1.10 -10.29
CA THR A 295 7.66 -0.95 -11.18
C THR A 295 8.93 -1.55 -10.56
N GLN A 296 9.81 -2.09 -11.40
CA GLN A 296 11.19 -2.43 -11.04
C GLN A 296 12.07 -1.19 -10.89
N CYS A 297 11.69 -0.08 -11.53
CA CYS A 297 12.42 1.18 -11.46
C CYS A 297 12.47 1.67 -10.01
N VAL A 298 13.60 2.30 -9.64
CA VAL A 298 13.77 2.82 -8.28
C VAL A 298 12.77 3.94 -7.98
N GLN A 299 12.50 4.78 -8.97
CA GLN A 299 11.59 5.92 -8.91
C GLN A 299 10.57 5.83 -10.04
N GLY A 300 9.35 6.32 -9.80
CA GLY A 300 8.26 6.37 -10.77
C GLY A 300 6.99 5.71 -10.25
N GLU A 301 5.98 5.65 -11.11
CA GLU A 301 4.67 5.07 -10.82
C GLU A 301 4.18 4.18 -11.97
N VAL A 302 3.32 3.22 -11.63
CA VAL A 302 2.66 2.34 -12.59
C VAL A 302 1.43 3.01 -13.19
N GLU A 303 1.44 3.16 -14.51
CA GLU A 303 0.38 3.72 -15.35
C GLU A 303 -0.30 2.60 -16.15
N GLN A 304 -1.21 1.86 -15.51
CA GLN A 304 -1.94 0.78 -16.17
C GLN A 304 -3.11 1.29 -17.00
N GLY A 305 -3.19 0.84 -18.26
CA GLY A 305 -4.31 1.12 -19.17
C GLY A 305 -4.10 2.27 -20.14
N LEU A 306 -3.04 3.08 -19.99
CA LEU A 306 -2.67 4.15 -20.94
C LEU A 306 -1.93 3.64 -22.18
N TYR A 307 -1.33 2.45 -22.10
CA TYR A 307 -0.57 1.82 -23.19
C TYR A 307 -1.11 0.42 -23.50
N GLU A 308 -1.10 0.04 -24.78
CA GLU A 308 -1.48 -1.31 -25.25
C GLU A 308 -0.70 -2.42 -24.51
N VAL A 309 0.54 -2.12 -24.11
CA VAL A 309 1.45 -3.05 -23.40
C VAL A 309 1.03 -3.32 -21.95
N SER A 310 0.34 -2.38 -21.29
CA SER A 310 -0.17 -2.56 -19.92
C SER A 310 -1.66 -2.93 -19.88
N ALA A 311 -2.39 -2.75 -20.98
CA ALA A 311 -3.81 -3.06 -21.10
C ALA A 311 -4.12 -4.55 -20.85
N GLY A 312 -3.26 -5.47 -21.33
CA GLY A 312 -3.43 -6.91 -21.14
C GLY A 312 -3.42 -7.34 -19.67
N LEU A 313 -2.58 -6.71 -18.84
CA LEU A 313 -2.54 -6.97 -17.40
C LEU A 313 -3.83 -6.49 -16.71
N LEU A 314 -4.33 -5.32 -17.10
CA LEU A 314 -5.59 -4.79 -16.59
C LEU A 314 -6.77 -5.71 -16.94
N THR A 315 -6.85 -6.21 -18.19
CA THR A 315 -7.85 -7.22 -18.61
C THR A 315 -7.80 -8.48 -17.75
N ALA A 316 -6.57 -8.94 -17.45
CA ALA A 316 -6.35 -10.14 -16.66
C ALA A 316 -6.81 -9.96 -15.20
N GLY A 317 -7.00 -8.73 -14.73
CA GLY A 317 -7.43 -8.38 -13.37
C GLY A 317 -6.28 -8.00 -12.44
N VAL A 318 -5.14 -7.58 -12.99
CA VAL A 318 -4.01 -7.06 -12.21
C VAL A 318 -4.26 -5.59 -11.86
N VAL A 319 -4.19 -5.22 -10.58
CA VAL A 319 -4.37 -3.83 -10.12
C VAL A 319 -3.05 -3.07 -10.01
N SER A 320 -3.12 -1.74 -10.13
CA SER A 320 -1.94 -0.87 -10.08
C SER A 320 -1.53 -0.64 -8.63
N GLY A 321 -0.26 -0.90 -8.33
CA GLY A 321 0.38 -0.48 -7.09
C GLY A 321 0.89 0.97 -7.12
N LEU A 322 0.58 1.73 -8.19
CA LEU A 322 0.94 3.13 -8.35
C LEU A 322 2.44 3.36 -8.11
N ASP A 323 2.79 4.23 -7.17
CA ASP A 323 4.17 4.60 -6.82
C ASP A 323 4.65 3.94 -5.51
N MET A 324 3.99 2.85 -5.07
CA MET A 324 4.45 2.05 -3.94
C MET A 324 5.82 1.43 -4.20
N THR A 325 6.65 1.34 -3.15
CA THR A 325 7.84 0.50 -3.18
C THR A 325 7.44 -0.98 -3.17
N PRO A 326 8.26 -1.91 -3.71
CA PRO A 326 8.00 -3.34 -3.60
C PRO A 326 7.83 -3.82 -2.15
N GLU A 327 8.59 -3.25 -1.22
CA GLU A 327 8.55 -3.54 0.22
C GLU A 327 7.20 -3.15 0.82
N ALA A 328 6.69 -1.96 0.48
CA ALA A 328 5.38 -1.49 0.92
C ALA A 328 4.25 -2.30 0.28
N ALA A 329 4.33 -2.59 -1.02
CA ALA A 329 3.30 -3.38 -1.70
C ALA A 329 3.17 -4.80 -1.13
N LEU A 330 4.30 -5.47 -0.83
CA LEU A 330 4.30 -6.82 -0.27
C LEU A 330 3.73 -6.85 1.14
N THR A 331 4.15 -5.92 2.00
CA THR A 331 3.67 -5.85 3.39
C THR A 331 2.22 -5.37 3.46
N LYS A 332 1.80 -4.43 2.62
CA LYS A 332 0.40 -4.02 2.48
C LYS A 332 -0.47 -5.20 2.04
N MET A 333 -0.03 -5.97 1.04
CA MET A 333 -0.74 -7.17 0.58
C MET A 333 -0.91 -8.17 1.72
N ALA A 334 0.17 -8.48 2.47
CA ALA A 334 0.08 -9.38 3.63
C ALA A 334 -1.00 -8.93 4.64
N MET A 335 -1.01 -7.63 4.94
CA MET A 335 -1.97 -7.05 5.89
C MET A 335 -3.41 -7.03 5.36
N VAL A 336 -3.60 -6.72 4.07
CA VAL A 336 -4.92 -6.69 3.43
C VAL A 336 -5.53 -8.09 3.37
N LEU A 337 -4.76 -9.08 2.92
CA LEU A 337 -5.18 -10.49 2.90
C LEU A 337 -5.50 -11.02 4.30
N GLY A 338 -4.69 -10.59 5.29
CA GLY A 338 -4.90 -10.90 6.70
C GLY A 338 -6.26 -10.48 7.25
N LYS A 339 -6.84 -9.39 6.71
CA LYS A 339 -8.15 -8.87 7.15
C LYS A 339 -9.33 -9.74 6.71
N LYS A 340 -9.16 -10.63 5.71
CA LYS A 340 -10.22 -11.51 5.19
C LYS A 340 -11.52 -10.74 4.93
N LEU A 341 -11.43 -9.73 4.08
CA LEU A 341 -12.52 -8.80 3.80
C LEU A 341 -13.75 -9.55 3.23
N LYS A 342 -14.95 -9.06 3.55
CA LYS A 342 -16.20 -9.74 3.20
C LYS A 342 -16.37 -9.87 1.67
N GLY A 343 -16.06 -8.83 0.90
CA GLY A 343 -16.10 -8.90 -0.57
C GLY A 343 -14.88 -9.59 -1.21
N GLY A 344 -14.06 -10.28 -0.40
CA GLY A 344 -12.98 -11.14 -0.87
C GLY A 344 -11.95 -10.40 -1.73
N ARG A 345 -11.55 -11.02 -2.85
CA ARG A 345 -10.48 -10.51 -3.72
C ARG A 345 -10.73 -9.12 -4.29
N ARG A 346 -12.00 -8.75 -4.48
CA ARG A 346 -12.35 -7.44 -5.01
C ARG A 346 -12.01 -6.35 -3.99
N ASP A 347 -12.52 -6.48 -2.77
CA ASP A 347 -12.23 -5.55 -1.68
C ASP A 347 -10.73 -5.49 -1.36
N GLU A 348 -10.06 -6.65 -1.39
CA GLU A 348 -8.62 -6.72 -1.20
C GLU A 348 -7.86 -5.96 -2.30
N ALA A 349 -8.29 -6.09 -3.56
CA ALA A 349 -7.71 -5.36 -4.67
C ALA A 349 -7.95 -3.85 -4.56
N ASP A 350 -9.15 -3.43 -4.19
CA ASP A 350 -9.49 -2.03 -3.95
C ASP A 350 -8.63 -1.44 -2.83
N MET A 351 -8.51 -2.13 -1.70
CA MET A 351 -7.66 -1.71 -0.58
C MET A 351 -6.19 -1.56 -0.97
N MET A 352 -5.69 -2.37 -1.91
CA MET A 352 -4.34 -2.20 -2.44
C MET A 352 -4.15 -0.89 -3.22
N GLN A 353 -5.22 -0.33 -3.79
CA GLN A 353 -5.16 0.93 -4.54
C GLN A 353 -5.48 2.18 -3.72
N LEU A 354 -5.73 2.06 -2.41
CA LEU A 354 -6.00 3.20 -1.51
C LEU A 354 -4.77 3.63 -0.71
N ASN A 355 -4.59 4.93 -0.49
CA ASN A 355 -3.50 5.44 0.36
C ASN A 355 -3.82 5.25 1.85
N LEU A 356 -3.36 4.14 2.45
CA LEU A 356 -3.72 3.79 3.83
C LEU A 356 -2.81 4.48 4.86
N ARG A 357 -1.51 4.59 4.55
CA ARG A 357 -0.44 5.00 5.48
C ARG A 357 0.56 5.97 4.87
N GLY A 358 0.30 6.49 3.67
CA GLY A 358 1.21 7.39 2.96
C GLY A 358 2.19 6.66 2.06
N GLU A 359 1.97 5.37 1.80
CA GLU A 359 2.79 4.48 0.96
C GLU A 359 2.70 4.78 -0.55
N GLN A 360 1.64 5.49 -0.94
CA GLN A 360 1.36 5.91 -2.32
C GLN A 360 0.82 7.35 -2.32
N ARG A 361 1.01 8.08 -3.43
CA ARG A 361 0.59 9.51 -3.55
C ARG A 361 -0.87 9.65 -3.95
N ALA A 362 -1.38 8.70 -4.72
CA ALA A 362 -2.75 8.68 -5.17
C ALA A 362 -3.57 7.60 -4.44
N SER A 363 -4.89 7.74 -4.44
CA SER A 363 -5.84 6.66 -4.15
C SER A 363 -6.73 6.47 -5.35
N VAL A 364 -6.99 5.22 -5.74
CA VAL A 364 -7.98 4.85 -6.75
C VAL A 364 -9.17 4.24 -6.03
N TYR A 365 -10.30 4.94 -6.06
CA TYR A 365 -11.56 4.44 -5.52
C TYR A 365 -12.37 3.82 -6.64
N ASN A 366 -12.62 2.51 -6.57
CA ASN A 366 -13.41 1.82 -7.57
C ASN A 366 -14.87 1.72 -7.13
N VAL A 367 -15.77 2.23 -7.97
CA VAL A 367 -17.22 2.05 -7.86
C VAL A 367 -17.59 0.92 -8.80
N HIS A 368 -17.79 -0.28 -8.25
CA HIS A 368 -18.12 -1.47 -9.03
C HIS A 368 -19.61 -1.57 -9.29
N PHE A 369 -20.01 -1.79 -10.53
CA PHE A 369 -21.41 -2.01 -10.88
C PHE A 369 -21.75 -3.51 -10.96
N ARG A 370 -22.98 -3.87 -10.57
CA ARG A 370 -23.48 -5.26 -10.60
C ARG A 370 -24.90 -5.32 -11.20
N PRO A 371 -25.27 -6.39 -11.91
CA PRO A 371 -26.64 -6.56 -12.42
C PRO A 371 -27.69 -6.65 -11.31
N ARG A 372 -28.90 -6.17 -11.61
CA ARG A 372 -30.05 -6.06 -10.71
C ARG A 372 -30.51 -7.39 -10.08
N ASP A 373 -30.16 -8.54 -10.68
CA ASP A 373 -30.64 -9.88 -10.26
C ASP A 373 -29.56 -10.76 -9.58
N THR A 374 -28.36 -10.26 -9.29
CA THR A 374 -27.32 -11.05 -8.60
C THR A 374 -27.30 -10.75 -7.10
N GLU A 375 -28.17 -11.40 -6.32
CA GLU A 375 -28.23 -11.24 -4.85
C GLU A 375 -27.09 -11.93 -4.07
N HIS A 376 -26.16 -12.64 -4.72
CA HIS A 376 -25.10 -13.38 -4.02
C HIS A 376 -23.70 -13.22 -4.65
N ASP A 377 -22.67 -13.36 -3.81
CA ASP A 377 -21.21 -13.31 -4.07
C ASP A 377 -20.69 -14.38 -5.06
N GLU A 378 -21.52 -14.82 -6.02
CA GLU A 378 -21.09 -15.71 -7.09
C GLU A 378 -20.14 -14.97 -8.06
N PRO A 379 -19.18 -15.70 -8.67
CA PRO A 379 -18.29 -15.11 -9.67
C PRO A 379 -19.12 -14.48 -10.79
N ILE A 380 -18.97 -13.16 -10.98
CA ILE A 380 -19.67 -12.42 -12.03
C ILE A 380 -19.21 -12.98 -13.39
N GLY A 381 -20.03 -13.86 -13.95
CA GLY A 381 -19.92 -14.30 -15.32
C GLY A 381 -20.17 -13.13 -16.27
N PRO A 382 -19.82 -13.27 -17.57
CA PRO A 382 -20.13 -12.26 -18.55
C PRO A 382 -21.65 -11.97 -18.58
N ILE A 383 -22.02 -10.71 -18.44
CA ILE A 383 -23.39 -10.20 -18.50
C ILE A 383 -23.75 -9.98 -19.96
N THR A 384 -24.77 -10.68 -20.46
CA THR A 384 -25.21 -10.56 -21.87
C THR A 384 -26.36 -9.56 -22.02
N LEU A 385 -26.13 -8.47 -22.74
CA LEU A 385 -27.12 -7.53 -23.23
C LEU A 385 -27.69 -8.02 -24.55
N ARG A 386 -29.00 -7.95 -24.74
CA ARG A 386 -29.69 -8.20 -26.03
C ARG A 386 -30.52 -6.99 -26.39
N ASP A 387 -30.70 -6.73 -27.68
CA ASP A 387 -31.53 -5.62 -28.19
C ASP A 387 -32.97 -5.66 -27.63
N GLU A 388 -33.50 -6.86 -27.39
CA GLU A 388 -34.84 -7.07 -26.81
C GLU A 388 -34.92 -6.93 -25.28
N ALA A 389 -33.79 -6.82 -24.57
CA ALA A 389 -33.74 -6.83 -23.10
C ALA A 389 -33.85 -5.44 -22.46
N GLY A 390 -33.91 -4.36 -23.25
CA GLY A 390 -33.94 -2.98 -22.74
C GLY A 390 -32.58 -2.53 -22.14
N PRO A 391 -32.48 -1.27 -21.68
CA PRO A 391 -31.29 -0.79 -20.96
C PRO A 391 -31.01 -1.67 -19.74
N LEU A 392 -29.78 -2.17 -19.62
CA LEU A 392 -29.34 -2.77 -18.35
C LEU A 392 -29.00 -1.64 -17.40
N VAL A 393 -29.85 -1.48 -16.39
CA VAL A 393 -29.57 -0.60 -15.26
C VAL A 393 -29.01 -1.43 -14.13
N LEU A 394 -27.79 -1.10 -13.74
CA LEU A 394 -27.10 -1.72 -12.62
C LEU A 394 -27.55 -1.01 -11.32
N GLU A 395 -28.80 -1.24 -10.89
CA GLU A 395 -29.44 -0.65 -9.68
C GLU A 395 -29.40 -1.59 -8.46
N GLN A 396 -29.58 -1.03 -7.25
CA GLN A 396 -29.84 -1.79 -6.02
C GLN A 396 -31.16 -1.33 -5.36
N ASP A 397 -31.95 -2.29 -4.86
CA ASP A 397 -33.20 -2.09 -4.12
C ASP A 397 -33.06 -2.68 -2.70
N GLY A 398 -33.45 -1.94 -1.65
CA GLY A 398 -33.66 -2.42 -0.28
C GLY A 398 -32.45 -2.54 0.66
N ASP A 399 -32.29 -1.56 1.57
CA ASP A 399 -31.42 -1.48 2.75
C ASP A 399 -29.90 -1.21 2.55
N VAL A 400 -29.61 0.03 2.13
CA VAL A 400 -28.36 0.81 2.32
C VAL A 400 -27.05 0.17 1.84
N PHE A 401 -26.56 0.59 0.67
CA PHE A 401 -25.13 0.77 0.44
C PHE A 401 -24.87 2.14 -0.14
N GLN A 402 -24.46 3.07 0.73
CA GLN A 402 -23.77 4.29 0.30
C GLN A 402 -22.58 3.89 -0.58
N GLY A 403 -22.34 4.63 -1.67
CA GLY A 403 -21.01 4.75 -2.25
C GLY A 403 -19.98 5.10 -1.17
N HIS A 404 -19.44 4.09 -0.53
CA HIS A 404 -18.28 4.22 0.33
C HIS A 404 -17.09 3.87 -0.54
N LEU A 405 -16.27 4.89 -0.81
CA LEU A 405 -14.82 4.72 -0.82
C LEU A 405 -14.49 3.67 0.25
N GLN A 406 -14.10 2.45 -0.14
CA GLN A 406 -13.87 1.41 0.85
C GLN A 406 -12.88 1.91 1.91
N GLY A 407 -13.32 1.91 3.16
CA GLY A 407 -12.51 2.21 4.33
C GLY A 407 -12.55 3.66 4.79
N ASN A 408 -13.50 4.01 5.68
CA ASN A 408 -13.40 5.05 6.73
C ASN A 408 -12.80 6.43 6.39
N ILE A 409 -12.60 6.77 5.12
CA ILE A 409 -12.07 8.03 4.64
C ILE A 409 -13.19 8.60 3.78
N PRO A 410 -14.02 9.52 4.31
CA PRO A 410 -14.98 10.24 3.51
C PRO A 410 -14.22 10.85 2.32
N TYR A 411 -14.80 10.84 1.12
CA TYR A 411 -14.37 11.72 0.04
C TYR A 411 -14.46 13.15 0.59
N LYS A 412 -13.33 13.65 1.07
CA LYS A 412 -13.18 14.93 1.77
C LYS A 412 -12.35 15.77 0.84
N GLU A 413 -12.97 16.64 0.04
CA GLU A 413 -12.31 17.75 -0.68
C GLU A 413 -10.92 17.41 -1.27
N LYS A 414 -10.70 16.18 -1.72
CA LYS A 414 -9.51 15.80 -2.47
C LYS A 414 -9.85 16.08 -3.91
N LYS A 415 -9.02 16.86 -4.58
CA LYS A 415 -9.24 17.21 -5.98
C LYS A 415 -9.24 15.91 -6.79
N LEU A 416 -10.42 15.50 -7.29
CA LEU A 416 -10.52 14.45 -8.29
C LEU A 416 -9.60 14.85 -9.44
N GLU A 417 -8.64 13.99 -9.76
CA GLU A 417 -7.68 14.25 -10.81
C GLU A 417 -8.17 13.66 -12.13
N GLN A 418 -8.64 12.41 -12.07
CA GLN A 418 -9.15 11.66 -13.21
C GLN A 418 -10.24 10.71 -12.75
N ALA A 419 -11.23 10.47 -13.61
CA ALA A 419 -12.19 9.39 -13.46
C ALA A 419 -12.29 8.60 -14.76
N PHE A 420 -12.25 7.27 -14.65
CA PHE A 420 -12.37 6.38 -15.80
C PHE A 420 -13.51 5.38 -15.60
N LEU A 421 -14.45 5.31 -16.54
CA LEU A 421 -15.32 4.15 -16.65
C LEU A 421 -14.55 3.05 -17.37
N ARG A 422 -14.46 1.89 -16.73
CA ARG A 422 -13.77 0.70 -17.24
C ARG A 422 -14.79 -0.40 -17.45
N LEU A 423 -14.95 -0.82 -18.70
CA LEU A 423 -15.73 -1.99 -19.09
C LEU A 423 -14.74 -3.06 -19.55
N LEU A 424 -14.56 -4.11 -18.76
CA LEU A 424 -13.53 -5.11 -18.97
C LEU A 424 -14.12 -6.39 -19.57
N GLY A 425 -13.38 -6.98 -20.50
CA GLY A 425 -13.75 -8.26 -21.12
C GLY A 425 -15.03 -8.19 -21.96
N ILE A 426 -15.26 -7.06 -22.63
CA ILE A 426 -16.37 -6.90 -23.58
C ILE A 426 -16.17 -7.83 -24.77
N ARG A 427 -17.23 -8.52 -25.19
CA ARG A 427 -17.26 -9.34 -26.41
C ARG A 427 -18.66 -9.38 -27.04
N SER A 428 -18.74 -9.79 -28.30
CA SER A 428 -20.03 -10.03 -28.97
C SER A 428 -20.48 -11.46 -28.66
N ALA A 429 -21.75 -11.65 -28.30
CA ALA A 429 -22.25 -13.00 -28.01
C ALA A 429 -22.39 -13.85 -29.30
N GLU A 430 -22.60 -13.19 -30.44
CA GLU A 430 -22.89 -13.85 -31.73
C GLU A 430 -21.65 -14.11 -32.58
N SER A 431 -20.56 -13.36 -32.39
CA SER A 431 -19.33 -13.60 -33.15
C SER A 431 -18.06 -13.30 -32.35
N LYS A 432 -17.01 -14.11 -32.57
CA LYS A 432 -15.68 -13.86 -32.03
C LYS A 432 -14.96 -12.66 -32.68
N ARG A 433 -15.51 -12.11 -33.78
CA ARG A 433 -14.93 -11.02 -34.57
C ARG A 433 -16.04 -10.18 -35.17
N GLY A 434 -16.15 -8.94 -34.71
CA GLY A 434 -17.20 -8.02 -35.15
C GLY A 434 -16.96 -6.60 -34.68
N ARG A 435 -17.90 -5.72 -34.99
CA ARG A 435 -17.95 -4.34 -34.50
C ARG A 435 -19.10 -4.27 -33.50
N LEU A 436 -18.82 -3.85 -32.27
CA LEU A 436 -19.87 -3.53 -31.30
C LEU A 436 -20.00 -2.03 -31.21
N GLU A 437 -21.25 -1.58 -31.28
CA GLU A 437 -21.63 -0.19 -31.21
C GLU A 437 -22.69 -0.06 -30.12
N PHE A 438 -22.46 0.80 -29.14
CA PHE A 438 -23.36 1.00 -28.01
C PHE A 438 -23.20 2.38 -27.38
N LYS A 439 -24.28 2.89 -26.78
CA LYS A 439 -24.26 4.14 -26.01
C LYS A 439 -24.10 3.84 -24.53
N VAL A 440 -23.45 4.75 -23.81
CA VAL A 440 -23.19 4.65 -22.38
C VAL A 440 -23.78 5.85 -21.66
N TYR A 441 -24.58 5.56 -20.63
CA TYR A 441 -25.21 6.56 -19.78
C TYR A 441 -24.95 6.27 -18.30
N LEU A 442 -24.95 7.31 -17.48
CA LEU A 442 -24.85 7.27 -16.03
C LEU A 442 -26.07 8.01 -15.45
N ASP A 443 -26.79 7.39 -14.52
CA ASP A 443 -28.02 7.89 -13.89
C ASP A 443 -29.18 8.16 -14.88
N GLU A 444 -29.25 7.37 -15.95
CA GLU A 444 -30.36 7.38 -16.92
C GLU A 444 -30.88 5.94 -17.14
N PRO A 445 -31.62 5.38 -16.17
CA PRO A 445 -32.09 3.99 -16.20
C PRO A 445 -32.95 3.66 -17.43
N ASN A 446 -33.66 4.66 -17.94
CA ASN A 446 -34.59 4.50 -19.05
C ASN A 446 -33.96 4.88 -20.40
N ALA A 447 -32.63 4.91 -20.49
CA ALA A 447 -31.96 5.28 -21.73
C ALA A 447 -32.26 4.29 -22.88
N THR A 448 -32.50 4.83 -24.07
CA THR A 448 -32.77 4.08 -25.30
C THR A 448 -31.84 4.55 -26.41
N ASP A 449 -31.92 3.92 -27.58
CA ASP A 449 -31.20 4.36 -28.78
C ASP A 449 -31.54 5.81 -29.18
N ASN A 450 -32.71 6.29 -28.80
CA ASN A 450 -33.23 7.64 -29.05
C ASN A 450 -32.99 8.63 -27.90
N SER A 451 -32.37 8.20 -26.79
CA SER A 451 -32.10 9.10 -25.67
C SER A 451 -31.09 10.20 -26.04
N PRO A 452 -31.20 11.40 -25.42
CA PRO A 452 -30.33 12.53 -25.75
C PRO A 452 -28.84 12.18 -25.66
N GLU A 453 -28.03 12.69 -26.59
CA GLU A 453 -26.56 12.53 -26.60
C GLU A 453 -25.86 13.77 -26.02
N GLU A 454 -26.57 14.51 -25.16
CA GLU A 454 -26.13 15.77 -24.56
C GLU A 454 -26.40 15.74 -23.06
N GLY A 455 -25.58 16.46 -22.28
CA GLY A 455 -25.69 16.51 -20.82
C GLY A 455 -24.58 15.71 -20.11
N HIS A 456 -24.73 15.56 -18.80
CA HIS A 456 -23.70 14.98 -17.92
C HIS A 456 -23.86 13.48 -17.71
N THR A 457 -25.06 12.98 -17.99
CA THR A 457 -25.43 11.56 -17.88
C THR A 457 -24.95 10.75 -19.09
N TYR A 458 -24.88 11.33 -20.29
CA TYR A 458 -24.31 10.66 -21.46
C TYR A 458 -22.77 10.66 -21.42
N LEU A 459 -22.17 9.47 -21.39
CA LEU A 459 -20.71 9.30 -21.32
C LEU A 459 -20.07 9.10 -22.70
N GLY A 460 -20.87 8.76 -23.72
CA GLY A 460 -20.43 8.65 -25.11
C GLY A 460 -20.98 7.43 -25.86
N THR A 461 -20.74 7.42 -27.17
CA THR A 461 -20.98 6.25 -28.04
C THR A 461 -19.68 5.51 -28.27
N ILE A 462 -19.67 4.23 -27.95
CA ILE A 462 -18.55 3.33 -28.19
C ILE A 462 -18.76 2.65 -29.52
N ASN A 463 -17.71 2.69 -30.34
CA ASN A 463 -17.68 2.02 -31.63
C ASN A 463 -16.35 1.28 -31.76
N LYS A 464 -16.35 0.00 -31.36
CA LYS A 464 -15.12 -0.77 -31.24
C LYS A 464 -15.16 -2.00 -32.13
N LYS A 465 -14.09 -2.19 -32.90
CA LYS A 465 -13.85 -3.40 -33.68
C LYS A 465 -12.98 -4.33 -32.85
N PHE A 466 -13.48 -5.53 -32.58
CA PHE A 466 -12.80 -6.52 -31.75
C PHE A 466 -11.90 -7.38 -32.63
N THR A 467 -10.61 -7.42 -32.31
CA THR A 467 -9.60 -8.24 -33.01
C THR A 467 -9.33 -9.56 -32.28
N THR A 468 -9.72 -9.64 -31.01
CA THR A 468 -9.60 -10.77 -30.07
C THR A 468 -10.96 -11.21 -29.55
N ASP A 469 -11.00 -12.36 -28.85
CA ASP A 469 -12.23 -12.95 -28.30
C ASP A 469 -12.90 -12.07 -27.21
N ALA A 470 -12.16 -11.13 -26.61
CA ALA A 470 -12.65 -10.10 -25.68
C ALA A 470 -11.68 -8.90 -25.67
N ASP A 471 -12.18 -7.71 -25.32
CA ASP A 471 -11.41 -6.46 -25.25
C ASP A 471 -11.95 -5.55 -24.12
N ASN A 472 -11.26 -4.46 -23.80
CA ASN A 472 -11.68 -3.50 -22.79
C ASN A 472 -12.10 -2.17 -23.41
N VAL A 473 -13.01 -1.46 -22.76
CA VAL A 473 -13.32 -0.07 -23.08
C VAL A 473 -13.01 0.77 -21.85
N ILE A 474 -12.23 1.83 -22.05
CA ILE A 474 -11.90 2.81 -21.02
C ILE A 474 -12.38 4.16 -21.55
N LEU A 475 -13.26 4.81 -20.78
CA LEU A 475 -13.76 6.15 -21.06
C LEU A 475 -13.28 7.10 -19.98
N ASP A 476 -12.67 8.23 -20.38
CA ASP A 476 -12.45 9.34 -19.46
C ASP A 476 -13.80 10.02 -19.20
N ILE A 477 -14.23 9.95 -17.94
CA ILE A 477 -15.50 10.51 -17.48
C ILE A 477 -15.27 11.57 -16.40
N THR A 478 -14.05 12.14 -16.32
CA THR A 478 -13.65 13.06 -15.25
C THR A 478 -14.64 14.19 -15.06
N ARG A 479 -15.04 14.86 -16.16
CA ARG A 479 -16.01 15.96 -16.12
C ARG A 479 -17.40 15.54 -15.61
N SER A 480 -17.90 14.37 -16.05
CA SER A 480 -19.20 13.85 -15.60
C SER A 480 -19.15 13.40 -14.15
N ALA A 481 -18.06 12.74 -13.74
CA ALA A 481 -17.86 12.25 -12.38
C ALA A 481 -17.77 13.39 -11.36
N GLU A 482 -17.10 14.50 -11.69
CA GLU A 482 -17.04 15.70 -10.83
C GLU A 482 -18.43 16.19 -10.42
N GLN A 483 -19.42 16.11 -11.33
CA GLN A 483 -20.76 16.62 -11.08
C GLN A 483 -21.66 15.62 -10.36
N LEU A 484 -21.45 14.33 -10.58
CA LEU A 484 -22.28 13.26 -10.04
C LEU A 484 -21.86 12.84 -8.62
N ILE A 485 -20.56 12.89 -8.31
CA ILE A 485 -20.06 12.59 -6.95
C ILE A 485 -20.63 13.55 -5.91
N ASP A 486 -20.90 14.80 -6.29
CA ASP A 486 -21.49 15.82 -5.42
C ASP A 486 -22.97 15.58 -5.08
N MET A 487 -23.66 14.68 -5.80
CA MET A 487 -25.09 14.44 -5.63
C MET A 487 -25.41 13.45 -4.50
N GLY A 488 -24.44 12.64 -4.07
CA GLY A 488 -24.55 11.82 -2.85
C GLY A 488 -25.53 10.64 -2.92
N HIS A 489 -25.89 10.18 -4.13
CA HIS A 489 -26.72 9.00 -4.39
C HIS A 489 -25.92 7.89 -5.09
N ASP A 490 -26.52 6.71 -5.21
CA ASP A 490 -25.91 5.57 -5.89
C ASP A 490 -25.95 5.74 -7.41
N LEU A 491 -24.85 5.42 -8.08
CA LEU A 491 -24.71 5.62 -9.53
C LEU A 491 -25.28 4.43 -10.31
N GLU A 492 -26.03 4.73 -11.36
CA GLU A 492 -26.62 3.73 -12.25
C GLU A 492 -25.96 3.76 -13.62
N LEU A 493 -25.22 2.71 -13.96
CA LEU A 493 -24.66 2.58 -15.30
C LEU A 493 -25.68 1.92 -16.24
N THR A 494 -25.95 2.59 -17.36
CA THR A 494 -26.84 2.10 -18.42
C THR A 494 -26.10 1.95 -19.75
N LEU A 495 -26.23 0.77 -20.36
CA LEU A 495 -25.62 0.43 -21.65
C LEU A 495 -26.70 0.11 -22.67
N VAL A 496 -26.66 0.79 -23.82
CA VAL A 496 -27.67 0.64 -24.89
C VAL A 496 -26.99 0.09 -26.15
N PRO A 497 -27.14 -1.22 -26.46
CA PRO A 497 -26.63 -1.81 -27.69
C PRO A 497 -27.27 -1.16 -28.92
N LEU A 498 -26.50 -1.02 -30.02
CA LEU A 498 -27.00 -0.49 -31.28
C LEU A 498 -26.95 -1.57 -32.38
N GLY A 499 -28.02 -1.64 -33.17
CA GLY A 499 -28.10 -2.47 -34.38
C GLY A 499 -28.27 -3.97 -34.13
N GLY A 500 -29.01 -4.38 -33.08
CA GLY A 500 -29.38 -5.78 -32.86
C GLY A 500 -28.32 -6.68 -32.23
N ASN A 501 -27.10 -6.18 -32.01
CA ASN A 501 -26.00 -7.00 -31.52
C ASN A 501 -26.07 -7.20 -30.01
N SER A 502 -25.84 -8.43 -29.57
CA SER A 502 -25.69 -8.76 -28.15
C SER A 502 -24.26 -8.49 -27.63
N ILE A 503 -24.16 -7.82 -26.48
CA ILE A 503 -22.89 -7.44 -25.84
C ILE A 503 -22.73 -8.23 -24.55
N GLU A 504 -21.61 -8.90 -24.40
CA GLU A 504 -21.23 -9.53 -23.14
C GLU A 504 -20.16 -8.72 -22.42
N ILE A 505 -20.33 -8.44 -21.12
CA ILE A 505 -19.37 -7.66 -20.32
C ILE A 505 -19.01 -8.42 -19.07
N ARG A 506 -17.72 -8.50 -18.75
CA ARG A 506 -17.25 -9.29 -17.61
C ARG A 506 -17.21 -8.50 -16.31
N ASP A 507 -16.77 -7.23 -16.38
CA ASP A 507 -16.70 -6.35 -15.21
C ASP A 507 -16.90 -4.90 -15.66
N ALA A 508 -17.54 -4.10 -14.81
CA ALA A 508 -17.80 -2.69 -15.05
C ALA A 508 -17.58 -1.91 -13.76
N HIS A 509 -16.68 -0.93 -13.78
CA HIS A 509 -16.44 -0.06 -12.63
C HIS A 509 -15.99 1.33 -13.04
N ILE A 510 -16.27 2.33 -12.21
CA ILE A 510 -15.64 3.65 -12.30
C ILE A 510 -14.42 3.67 -11.36
N ALA A 511 -13.26 4.01 -11.90
CA ALA A 511 -12.06 4.26 -11.12
C ALA A 511 -11.87 5.77 -10.91
N LEU A 512 -12.00 6.25 -9.67
CA LEU A 512 -11.80 7.64 -9.27
C LEU A 512 -10.40 7.82 -8.69
N ILE A 513 -9.56 8.59 -9.37
CA ILE A 513 -8.17 8.84 -8.96
C ILE A 513 -8.09 10.17 -8.24
N THR A 514 -7.61 10.13 -7.00
CA THR A 514 -7.38 11.32 -6.16
C THR A 514 -5.92 11.35 -5.74
N ARG A 515 -5.32 12.54 -5.60
CA ARG A 515 -3.98 12.72 -5.03
C ARG A 515 -4.03 13.56 -3.76
N ASP A 516 -3.12 13.21 -2.84
CA ASP A 516 -2.95 13.88 -1.54
C ASP A 516 -1.98 15.07 -1.62
#